data_AF-A0A7S3JQA5-F1
#
_entry.id   AF-A0A7S3JQA5-F1
#
_cell.length_a   1.000
_cell.length_b   1.000
_cell.length_c   1.000
_cell.angle_alpha   90.00
_cell.angle_beta   90.00
_cell.angle_gamma   90.00
#
_symmetry.space_group_name_H-M   'P 1'
#
loop_
_entity.id
_entity.type
_entity.pdbx_description
1 polymer ?
#
loop_
_entity_poly.entity_id
_entity_poly.type
_entity_poly.pdbx_seq_one_letter_code
_entity_poly.pdbx_strand_id
1 'polypeptide(L)'
;QYEKLRIMREHVVLLVRAYNLILCDLDQEERRLFSDHLRKLDKRINQGISGKLNWASKGIVEHYVRDCCSHCAQMHAIVRRFKTGKRKIFKACRRIAATKLIRYDKNEIYDEGAFERKQAS
;
A
#
# COMPACT_ATOMS: atom_id res chain seq x y z
N GLN A 1 12.36 -17.17 -33.81
CA GLN A 1 10.99 -17.00 -33.27
C GLN A 1 10.91 -17.27 -31.77
N TYR A 2 11.56 -18.32 -31.25
CA TYR A 2 11.57 -18.66 -29.81
C TYR A 2 12.01 -17.52 -28.88
N GLU A 3 13.08 -16.79 -29.20
CA GLU A 3 13.58 -15.73 -28.32
C GLU A 3 12.57 -14.59 -28.12
N LYS A 4 11.81 -14.23 -29.17
CA LYS A 4 10.77 -13.19 -29.07
C LYS A 4 9.64 -13.61 -28.13
N LEU A 5 9.24 -14.89 -28.18
CA LEU A 5 8.23 -15.45 -27.29
C LEU A 5 8.74 -15.54 -25.85
N ARG A 6 10.03 -15.87 -25.65
CA ARG A 6 10.67 -15.87 -24.33
C ARG A 6 10.66 -14.49 -23.70
N ILE A 7 11.13 -13.47 -24.42
CA ILE A 7 11.15 -12.08 -23.98
C ILE A 7 9.72 -11.61 -23.63
N MET A 8 8.75 -11.91 -24.49
CA MET A 8 7.34 -11.55 -24.24
C MET A 8 6.80 -12.19 -22.95
N ARG A 9 7.10 -13.47 -22.72
CA ARG A 9 6.72 -14.18 -21.50
C ARG A 9 7.33 -13.51 -20.26
N GLU A 10 8.61 -13.15 -20.30
CA GLU A 10 9.29 -12.48 -19.18
C GLU A 10 8.63 -11.15 -18.84
N HIS A 11 8.32 -10.34 -19.86
CA HIS A 11 7.62 -9.07 -19.71
C HIS A 11 6.23 -9.24 -19.08
N VAL A 12 5.45 -10.23 -19.54
CA VAL A 12 4.12 -10.54 -18.97
C VAL A 12 4.24 -11.00 -17.51
N VAL A 13 5.23 -11.84 -17.19
CA VAL A 13 5.49 -12.29 -15.82
C VAL A 13 5.81 -11.11 -14.88
N LEU A 14 6.61 -10.14 -15.35
CA LEU A 14 6.90 -8.93 -14.57
C LEU A 14 5.62 -8.14 -14.26
N LEU A 15 4.75 -7.94 -15.25
CA LEU A 15 3.49 -7.22 -15.07
C LEU A 15 2.57 -7.93 -14.06
N VAL A 16 2.40 -9.24 -14.21
CA VAL A 16 1.57 -10.04 -13.29
C VAL A 16 2.10 -9.96 -11.86
N ARG A 17 3.43 -10.05 -11.68
CA ARG A 17 4.05 -9.90 -10.36
C ARG A 17 3.81 -8.51 -9.77
N ALA A 18 3.99 -7.45 -10.55
CA ALA A 18 3.77 -6.08 -10.10
C ALA A 18 2.31 -5.85 -9.66
N TYR A 19 1.35 -6.38 -10.41
CA TYR A 19 -0.06 -6.30 -10.07
C TYR A 19 -0.40 -7.12 -8.81
N ASN A 20 0.11 -8.36 -8.72
CA ASN A 20 -0.13 -9.23 -7.57
C ASN A 20 0.46 -8.65 -6.28
N LEU A 21 1.60 -7.96 -6.34
CA LEU A 21 2.16 -7.26 -5.18
C LEU A 21 1.18 -6.24 -4.59
N ILE A 22 0.48 -5.49 -5.44
CA ILE A 22 -0.53 -4.51 -5.00
C ILE A 22 -1.69 -5.23 -4.31
N LEU A 23 -2.18 -6.32 -4.90
CA LEU A 23 -3.29 -7.08 -4.34
C LEU A 23 -2.93 -7.74 -3.01
N CYS A 24 -1.71 -8.27 -2.87
CA CYS A 24 -1.24 -8.88 -1.63
C CYS A 24 -1.05 -7.85 -0.50
N ASP A 25 -0.68 -6.59 -0.82
CA ASP A 25 -0.54 -5.53 0.18
C ASP A 25 -1.90 -4.99 0.67
N LEU A 26 -3.00 -5.26 -0.05
CA LEU A 26 -4.33 -4.73 0.25
C LEU A 26 -5.24 -5.73 0.96
N ASP A 27 -5.72 -5.35 2.15
CA ASP A 27 -6.71 -6.10 2.91
C ASP A 27 -8.12 -5.92 2.29
N GLN A 28 -9.12 -6.74 2.66
CA GLN A 28 -10.45 -6.72 2.03
C GLN A 28 -11.13 -5.34 2.02
N GLU A 29 -11.08 -4.62 3.15
CA GLU A 29 -11.62 -3.27 3.28
C GLU A 29 -10.83 -2.24 2.47
N GLU A 30 -9.51 -2.39 2.41
CA GLU A 30 -8.64 -1.49 1.65
C GLU A 30 -8.82 -1.71 0.13
N ARG A 31 -9.08 -2.95 -0.30
CA ARG A 31 -9.47 -3.24 -1.70
C ARG A 31 -10.73 -2.50 -2.11
N ARG A 32 -11.70 -2.34 -1.21
CA ARG A 32 -12.91 -1.54 -1.46
C ARG A 32 -12.55 -0.06 -1.63
N LEU A 33 -11.71 0.47 -0.73
CA LEU A 33 -11.22 1.85 -0.80
C LEU A 33 -10.48 2.15 -2.13
N PHE A 34 -9.70 1.19 -2.62
CA PHE A 34 -8.91 1.34 -3.85
C PHE A 34 -9.59 0.76 -5.11
N SER A 35 -10.87 0.37 -5.02
CA SER A 35 -11.58 -0.35 -6.08
C SER A 35 -11.59 0.38 -7.43
N ASP A 36 -11.80 1.70 -7.43
CA ASP A 36 -11.77 2.49 -8.67
C ASP A 36 -10.37 2.59 -9.29
N HIS A 37 -9.34 2.63 -8.45
CA HIS A 37 -7.95 2.64 -8.92
C HIS A 37 -7.56 1.28 -9.50
N LEU A 38 -7.96 0.20 -8.84
CA LEU A 38 -7.78 -1.17 -9.34
C LEU A 38 -8.55 -1.36 -10.66
N ARG A 39 -9.80 -0.90 -10.76
CA ARG A 39 -10.59 -0.97 -12.00
C ARG A 39 -9.93 -0.24 -13.17
N LYS A 40 -9.33 0.93 -12.93
CA LYS A 40 -8.56 1.66 -13.95
C LYS A 40 -7.32 0.88 -14.39
N LEU A 41 -6.62 0.25 -13.45
CA LEU A 41 -5.46 -0.58 -13.73
C LEU A 41 -5.85 -1.85 -14.53
N ASP A 42 -6.93 -2.52 -14.12
CA ASP A 42 -7.50 -3.68 -14.80
C ASP A 42 -7.90 -3.34 -16.24
N LYS A 43 -8.56 -2.21 -16.44
CA LYS A 43 -8.93 -1.75 -17.79
C LYS A 43 -7.70 -1.54 -18.67
N ARG A 44 -6.56 -1.10 -18.12
CA ARG A 44 -5.30 -0.96 -18.88
C ARG A 44 -4.70 -2.32 -19.21
N ILE A 45 -4.62 -3.23 -18.24
CA ILE A 45 -4.06 -4.57 -18.41
C ILE A 45 -4.92 -5.40 -19.40
N ASN A 46 -6.24 -5.31 -19.29
CA ASN A 46 -7.16 -6.03 -20.17
C ASN A 46 -7.06 -5.61 -21.64
N GLN A 47 -6.56 -4.40 -21.95
CA GLN A 47 -6.32 -4.00 -23.35
C GLN A 47 -5.27 -4.86 -24.05
N GLY A 48 -4.29 -5.42 -23.30
CA GLY A 48 -3.33 -6.38 -23.82
C GLY A 48 -3.94 -7.76 -24.05
N ILE A 49 -4.94 -8.15 -23.25
CA ILE A 49 -5.59 -9.47 -23.30
C ILE A 49 -6.69 -9.52 -24.36
N SER A 50 -7.48 -8.46 -24.52
CA SER A 50 -8.65 -8.41 -25.40
C SER A 50 -8.34 -8.18 -26.90
N GLY A 51 -7.16 -8.59 -27.37
CA GLY A 51 -6.84 -8.66 -28.81
C GLY A 51 -6.64 -7.31 -29.54
N LYS A 52 -6.70 -6.17 -28.84
CA LYS A 52 -6.39 -4.85 -29.43
C LYS A 52 -4.91 -4.59 -29.63
N LEU A 53 -4.05 -5.35 -28.94
CA LEU A 53 -2.60 -5.26 -29.07
C LEU A 53 -2.11 -6.34 -30.04
N ASN A 54 -1.49 -5.93 -31.15
CA ASN A 54 -0.78 -6.87 -32.01
C ASN A 54 0.57 -7.22 -31.36
N TRP A 55 0.60 -8.33 -30.62
CA TRP A 55 1.80 -8.84 -29.94
C TRP A 55 2.96 -9.18 -30.90
N ALA A 56 2.70 -9.27 -32.20
CA ALA A 56 3.73 -9.51 -33.23
C ALA A 56 4.51 -8.26 -33.63
N SER A 57 4.02 -7.05 -33.30
CA SER A 57 4.68 -5.79 -33.66
C SER A 57 5.88 -5.50 -32.75
N LYS A 58 7.05 -5.32 -33.38
CA LYS A 58 8.32 -5.05 -32.68
C LYS A 58 8.22 -3.74 -31.89
N GLY A 59 8.59 -3.75 -30.60
CA GLY A 59 8.65 -2.57 -29.73
C GLY A 59 7.33 -2.15 -29.05
N ILE A 60 6.17 -2.46 -29.64
CA ILE A 60 4.85 -2.10 -29.06
C ILE A 60 4.63 -2.83 -27.73
N VAL A 61 5.00 -4.10 -27.67
CA VAL A 61 4.84 -4.95 -26.47
C VAL A 61 5.70 -4.47 -25.31
N GLU A 62 6.97 -4.17 -25.56
CA GLU A 62 7.91 -3.71 -24.53
C GLU A 62 7.48 -2.37 -23.95
N HIS A 63 7.06 -1.43 -24.82
CA HIS A 63 6.57 -0.13 -24.38
C HIS A 63 5.27 -0.27 -23.57
N TYR A 64 4.30 -1.05 -24.07
CA TYR A 64 3.04 -1.30 -23.39
C TYR A 64 3.23 -1.93 -22.00
N VAL A 65 4.10 -2.95 -21.90
CA VAL A 65 4.38 -3.61 -20.61
C VAL A 65 5.09 -2.65 -19.67
N ARG A 66 6.08 -1.88 -20.15
CA ARG A 66 6.77 -0.87 -19.35
C ARG A 66 5.81 0.16 -18.79
N ASP A 67 4.90 0.65 -19.61
CA ASP A 67 3.85 1.58 -19.19
C ASP A 67 2.93 0.96 -18.15
N CYS A 68 2.45 -0.26 -18.36
CA CYS A 68 1.60 -0.95 -17.37
C CYS A 68 2.33 -1.18 -16.04
N CYS A 69 3.62 -1.58 -16.08
CA CYS A 69 4.46 -1.72 -14.90
C CYS A 69 4.66 -0.37 -14.18
N SER A 70 4.86 0.73 -14.91
CA SER A 70 4.97 2.07 -14.33
C SER A 70 3.69 2.47 -13.59
N HIS A 71 2.52 2.21 -14.17
CA HIS A 71 1.24 2.47 -13.51
C HIS A 71 1.03 1.58 -12.28
N CYS A 72 1.45 0.31 -12.34
CA CYS A 72 1.44 -0.57 -11.16
C CYS A 72 2.33 0.00 -10.05
N ALA A 73 3.54 0.45 -10.39
CA ALA A 73 4.48 1.03 -9.42
C ALA A 73 3.94 2.31 -8.77
N GLN A 74 3.32 3.20 -9.55
CA GLN A 74 2.66 4.41 -9.04
C GLN A 74 1.51 4.06 -8.09
N MET A 75 0.66 3.10 -8.47
CA MET A 75 -0.43 2.64 -7.63
C MET A 75 0.08 2.02 -6.32
N HIS A 76 1.11 1.19 -6.39
CA HIS A 76 1.74 0.59 -5.22
C HIS A 76 2.30 1.67 -4.27
N ALA A 77 2.94 2.71 -4.81
CA ALA A 77 3.45 3.82 -4.01
C ALA A 77 2.33 4.55 -3.23
N ILE A 78 1.16 4.73 -3.85
CA ILE A 78 -0.03 5.32 -3.19
C ILE A 78 -0.48 4.42 -2.03
N VAL A 79 -0.61 3.11 -2.27
CA VAL A 79 -1.00 2.12 -1.24
C VAL A 79 -0.01 2.13 -0.07
N ARG A 80 1.30 2.17 -0.36
CA ARG A 80 2.36 2.22 0.66
C ARG A 80 2.31 3.49 1.49
N ARG A 81 2.02 4.64 0.87
CA ARG A 81 1.83 5.91 1.57
C ARG A 81 0.63 5.84 2.51
N PHE A 82 -0.50 5.31 2.04
CA PHE A 82 -1.70 5.08 2.85
C PHE A 82 -1.41 4.19 4.06
N LYS A 83 -0.81 3.01 3.86
CA LYS A 83 -0.44 2.08 4.94
C LYS A 83 0.51 2.72 5.95
N THR A 84 1.44 3.55 5.49
CA THR A 84 2.35 4.28 6.37
C THR A 84 1.62 5.33 7.20
N GLY A 85 0.68 6.07 6.60
CA GLY A 85 -0.20 6.99 7.32
C GLY A 85 -1.04 6.28 8.38
N LYS A 86 -1.72 5.19 8.02
CA LYS A 86 -2.51 4.36 8.93
C LYS A 86 -1.68 3.88 10.13
N ARG A 87 -0.45 3.40 9.89
CA ARG A 87 0.47 2.98 10.97
C ARG A 87 0.88 4.14 11.88
N LYS A 88 1.11 5.34 11.33
CA LYS A 88 1.44 6.53 12.13
C LYS A 88 0.28 6.93 13.05
N ILE A 89 -0.94 6.95 12.51
CA ILE A 89 -2.15 7.25 13.29
C ILE A 89 -2.32 6.23 14.41
N PHE A 90 -2.24 4.93 14.08
CA PHE A 90 -2.37 3.87 15.08
C PHE A 90 -1.33 3.99 16.21
N LYS A 91 -0.07 4.31 15.88
CA LYS A 91 0.96 4.59 16.88
C LYS A 91 0.63 5.80 17.75
N ALA A 92 0.11 6.87 17.17
CA ALA A 92 -0.30 8.05 17.92
C ALA A 92 -1.47 7.73 18.88
N CYS A 93 -2.50 7.02 18.40
CA CYS A 93 -3.61 6.57 19.24
C CYS A 93 -3.14 5.67 20.39
N ARG A 94 -2.22 4.73 20.14
CA ARG A 94 -1.65 3.90 21.21
C ARG A 94 -0.87 4.71 22.23
N ARG A 95 -0.14 5.74 21.80
CA ARG A 95 0.56 6.65 22.72
C ARG A 95 -0.43 7.39 23.60
N ILE A 96 -1.48 7.97 23.01
CA ILE A 96 -2.54 8.67 23.74
C ILE A 96 -3.19 7.75 24.77
N ALA A 97 -3.55 6.53 24.36
CA ALA A 97 -4.16 5.54 25.26
C ALA A 97 -3.22 5.08 26.39
N ALA A 98 -1.91 5.08 26.18
CA ALA A 98 -0.91 4.70 27.17
C ALA A 98 -0.48 5.87 28.07
N THR A 99 -0.80 7.11 27.71
CA THR A 99 -0.49 8.29 28.52
C THR A 99 -1.32 8.26 29.80
N LYS A 100 -0.66 8.05 30.93
CA LYS A 100 -1.29 8.18 32.24
C LYS A 100 -1.57 9.67 32.50
N LEU A 101 -2.86 10.02 32.59
CA LEU A 101 -3.30 11.39 32.90
C LEU A 101 -3.09 11.76 34.37
N ILE A 102 -2.98 10.75 35.23
CA ILE A 102 -2.82 10.92 36.67
C ILE A 102 -1.61 10.09 37.11
N ARG A 103 -0.63 10.76 37.70
CA ARG A 103 0.50 10.12 38.41
C ARG A 103 0.05 9.68 39.80
N TYR A 104 -0.53 8.47 39.88
CA TYR A 104 -0.97 7.87 41.13
C TYR A 104 -0.06 6.70 41.54
N ASP A 105 0.41 6.72 42.79
CA ASP A 105 1.13 5.64 43.45
C ASP A 105 0.26 5.03 44.55
N LYS A 106 0.08 3.71 44.52
CA LYS A 106 -0.77 2.99 45.48
C LYS A 106 -0.13 2.85 46.86
N ASN A 107 1.20 2.98 46.94
CA ASN A 107 1.95 2.77 48.18
C ASN A 107 2.33 4.07 48.88
N GLU A 108 1.88 5.21 48.38
CA GLU A 108 2.22 6.52 48.92
C GLU A 108 0.99 7.17 49.57
N ILE A 109 1.14 7.56 50.84
CA ILE A 109 0.13 8.36 51.54
C ILE A 109 0.37 9.81 51.12
N TYR A 110 -0.61 10.39 50.44
CA TYR A 110 -0.54 11.77 49.98
C TYR A 110 -1.02 12.71 51.09
N ASP A 111 -0.10 13.50 51.65
CA ASP A 111 -0.43 14.63 52.52
C ASP A 111 -1.02 15.81 51.73
N GLU A 112 -1.61 16.79 52.42
CA GLU A 112 -2.25 17.95 51.80
C GLU A 112 -1.30 18.69 50.84
N GLY A 113 -1.74 18.90 49.59
CA GLY A 113 -0.94 19.53 48.54
C GLY A 113 0.13 18.63 47.88
N ALA A 114 0.41 17.42 48.38
CA ALA A 114 1.45 16.55 47.84
C ALA A 114 1.03 15.93 46.49
N PHE A 115 -0.25 15.64 46.31
CA PHE A 115 -0.79 15.13 45.05
C PHE A 115 -0.71 16.19 43.94
N GLU A 116 -1.09 17.42 44.24
CA GLU A 116 -1.05 18.58 43.32
C GLU A 116 0.38 18.85 42.86
N ARG A 117 1.35 18.84 43.79
CA ARG A 117 2.78 18.96 43.47
C ARG A 117 3.24 17.85 42.51
N LYS A 118 2.78 16.62 42.71
CA LYS A 118 3.16 15.45 41.89
C LYS A 118 2.48 15.40 40.51
N GLN A 119 1.31 16.05 40.35
CA GLN A 119 0.67 16.25 39.03
C GLN A 119 1.22 17.47 38.28
N ALA A 120 1.71 18.49 38.99
CA ALA A 120 2.27 19.70 38.38
C ALA A 120 3.70 19.50 37.82
N SER A 121 4.45 18.53 38.35
CA SER A 121 5.71 17.99 37.78
C SER A 121 5.44 16.98 36.68
#